data_AF-A0A9D7AAK7-F1
#
_entry.id   AF-A0A9D7AAK7-F1
#
_cell.length_a   1.000
_cell.length_b   1.000
_cell.length_c   1.000
_cell.angle_alpha   90.00
_cell.angle_beta   90.00
_cell.angle_gamma   90.00
#
_symmetry.space_group_name_H-M   'P 1'
#
loop_
_entity.id
_entity.type
_entity.pdbx_description
1 polymer ?
#
loop_
_entity_poly.entity_id
_entity_poly.type
_entity_poly.pdbx_seq_one_letter_code
_entity_poly.pdbx_strand_id
1 'polypeptide(L)'
;MAQTEKDLGPLIMVKFVNIESPGVDIRFNYQGKDYGPLSDGEVYELPREVVKHLNGLSTPRLEYRIDPATGQARSAMTGRLNRFALQEA
;
A
#
# COMPACT_ATOMS: atom_id res chain seq x y z
N MET A 1 -12.57 -19.11 21.10
CA MET A 1 -12.29 -19.61 19.74
C MET A 1 -10.82 -19.33 19.47
N ALA A 2 -9.99 -20.37 19.37
CA ALA A 2 -8.57 -20.17 19.08
C ALA A 2 -8.45 -19.70 17.63
N GLN A 3 -7.98 -18.47 17.40
CA GLN A 3 -7.57 -18.03 16.07
C GLN A 3 -6.36 -18.86 15.70
N THR A 4 -6.55 -19.81 14.80
CA THR A 4 -5.45 -20.52 14.15
C THR A 4 -4.61 -19.45 13.46
N GLU A 5 -3.36 -19.27 13.89
CA GLU A 5 -2.40 -18.41 13.20
C GLU A 5 -2.33 -18.91 11.75
N LYS A 6 -2.89 -18.13 10.81
CA LYS A 6 -2.80 -18.47 9.40
C LYS A 6 -1.33 -18.37 9.02
N ASP A 7 -0.82 -19.43 8.41
CA ASP A 7 0.51 -19.41 7.81
C ASP A 7 0.51 -18.37 6.67
N LEU A 8 1.28 -17.29 6.86
CA LEU A 8 1.40 -16.18 5.90
C LEU A 8 2.56 -16.39 4.91
N GLY A 9 3.12 -17.60 4.88
CA GLY A 9 4.21 -17.99 4.01
C GLY A 9 5.59 -17.60 4.56
N PRO A 10 6.66 -17.87 3.79
CA PRO A 10 8.03 -17.60 4.22
C PRO A 10 8.24 -16.11 4.43
N LEU A 11 9.10 -15.81 5.40
CA LEU A 11 9.65 -14.48 5.60
C LEU A 11 10.66 -14.16 4.49
N ILE A 12 10.57 -12.96 3.93
CA ILE A 12 11.47 -12.45 2.91
C ILE A 12 11.95 -11.05 3.28
N MET A 13 13.20 -10.75 2.94
CA MET A 13 13.79 -9.42 3.11
C MET A 13 13.33 -8.51 1.98
N VAL A 14 12.68 -7.41 2.33
CA VAL A 14 12.13 -6.46 1.35
C VAL A 14 12.42 -5.03 1.75
N LYS A 15 12.80 -4.21 0.77
CA LYS A 15 12.85 -2.76 0.91
C LYS A 15 11.44 -2.19 0.76
N PHE A 16 10.97 -1.46 1.77
CA PHE A 16 9.68 -0.79 1.76
C PHE A 16 9.80 0.60 1.13
N VAL A 17 8.89 0.93 0.21
CA VAL A 17 8.76 2.27 -0.39
C VAL A 17 7.31 2.75 -0.30
N ASN A 18 7.10 3.92 0.31
CA ASN A 18 5.80 4.58 0.38
C ASN A 18 5.62 5.56 -0.79
N ILE A 19 4.94 5.09 -1.84
CA ILE A 19 4.70 5.87 -3.07
C ILE A 19 3.65 6.96 -2.82
N GLU A 20 2.60 6.64 -2.04
CA GLU A 20 1.51 7.57 -1.77
C GLU A 20 1.95 8.76 -0.91
N SER A 21 2.80 8.52 0.08
CA SER A 21 3.27 9.54 1.02
C SER A 21 4.72 9.28 1.43
N PRO A 22 5.70 9.70 0.60
CA PRO A 22 7.12 9.49 0.87
C PRO A 22 7.54 10.04 2.23
N GLY A 23 8.37 9.29 2.97
CA GLY A 23 8.83 9.64 4.31
C GLY A 23 7.79 9.49 5.43
N VAL A 24 6.59 8.97 5.15
CA VAL A 24 5.57 8.70 6.18
C VAL A 24 5.59 7.23 6.58
N ASP A 25 5.84 6.99 7.86
CA ASP A 25 5.76 5.66 8.47
C ASP A 25 4.31 5.13 8.48
N ILE A 26 4.15 3.84 8.23
CA ILE A 26 2.83 3.19 8.30
C ILE A 26 2.76 2.14 9.40
N ARG A 27 1.60 2.05 10.03
CA ARG A 27 1.18 0.92 10.86
C ARG A 27 -0.13 0.39 10.31
N PHE A 28 -0.27 -0.93 10.23
CA PHE A 28 -1.47 -1.55 9.67
C PHE A 28 -1.74 -2.90 10.32
N ASN A 29 -2.99 -3.34 10.26
CA ASN A 29 -3.39 -4.68 10.67
C ASN A 29 -3.63 -5.53 9.42
N TYR A 30 -3.08 -6.75 9.42
CA TYR A 30 -3.35 -7.73 8.38
C TYR A 30 -3.66 -9.09 9.02
N GLN A 31 -4.86 -9.60 8.75
CA GLN A 31 -5.37 -10.86 9.30
C GLN A 31 -5.31 -10.94 10.84
N GLY A 32 -5.54 -9.82 11.54
CA GLY A 32 -5.53 -9.78 13.00
C GLY A 32 -4.15 -9.56 13.62
N LYS A 33 -3.09 -9.47 12.82
CA LYS A 33 -1.74 -9.14 13.28
C LYS A 33 -1.37 -7.71 12.90
N ASP A 34 -0.82 -6.97 13.86
CA ASP A 34 -0.32 -5.62 13.63
C ASP A 34 1.10 -5.64 13.07
N TYR A 35 1.35 -4.79 12.09
CA TYR A 35 2.62 -4.59 11.42
C TYR A 35 3.03 -3.12 11.48
N GLY A 36 4.33 -2.91 11.62
CA GLY A 36 4.97 -1.59 11.62
C GLY A 36 5.37 -1.09 13.01
N PRO A 37 5.88 0.16 13.09
CA PRO A 37 6.01 1.10 11.99
C PRO A 37 6.95 0.61 10.88
N LEU A 38 6.53 0.73 9.62
CA LEU A 38 7.39 0.55 8.45
C LEU A 38 7.78 1.93 7.93
N SER A 39 9.08 2.20 7.91
CA SER A 39 9.69 3.46 7.47
C SER A 39 10.12 3.38 6.02
N ASP A 40 9.86 4.46 5.29
CA ASP A 40 10.15 4.57 3.87
C ASP A 40 11.65 4.44 3.58
N GLY A 41 12.02 3.53 2.67
CA GLY A 41 13.40 3.26 2.28
C GLY A 41 14.11 2.17 3.12
N GLU A 42 13.52 1.73 4.23
CA GLU A 42 14.11 0.72 5.10
C GLU A 42 13.81 -0.71 4.64
N VAL A 43 14.65 -1.66 5.09
CA VAL A 43 14.53 -3.09 4.76
C VAL A 43 13.91 -3.84 5.95
N TYR A 44 12.92 -4.67 5.66
CA TYR A 44 12.19 -5.44 6.66
C TYR A 44 12.08 -6.90 6.26
N GLU A 45 12.05 -7.77 7.25
CA GLU A 45 11.68 -9.18 7.09
C GLU A 45 10.15 -9.32 7.24
N LEU A 46 9.46 -9.60 6.14
CA LEU A 46 7.99 -9.68 6.11
C LEU A 46 7.50 -10.99 5.47
N PRO A 47 6.35 -11.53 5.90
CA PRO A 47 5.76 -12.69 5.24
C PRO A 47 5.39 -12.39 3.79
N ARG A 48 5.63 -13.35 2.89
CA ARG A 48 5.34 -13.19 1.45
C ARG A 48 3.91 -12.73 1.15
N GLU A 49 2.91 -13.23 1.88
CA GLU A 49 1.52 -12.79 1.69
C GLU A 49 1.27 -11.33 2.11
N VAL A 50 1.99 -10.84 3.12
CA VAL A 50 1.96 -9.41 3.52
C VAL A 50 2.58 -8.56 2.42
N VAL A 51 3.70 -9.00 1.86
CA VAL A 51 4.37 -8.30 0.75
C VAL A 51 3.45 -8.21 -0.47
N LYS A 52 2.82 -9.33 -0.84
CA LYS A 52 1.84 -9.38 -1.93
C LYS A 52 0.62 -8.49 -1.66
N HIS A 53 0.13 -8.48 -0.42
CA HIS A 53 -0.97 -7.61 -0.02
C HIS A 53 -0.61 -6.13 -0.21
N LEU A 54 0.51 -5.68 0.36
CA LEU A 54 0.94 -4.28 0.29
C LEU A 54 1.19 -3.83 -1.17
N ASN A 55 1.82 -4.67 -1.99
CA ASN A 55 2.04 -4.40 -3.41
C ASN A 55 0.74 -4.37 -4.23
N GLY A 56 -0.35 -4.97 -3.73
CA GLY A 56 -1.68 -4.93 -4.34
C GLY A 56 -2.51 -3.71 -3.95
N LEU A 57 -2.10 -2.94 -2.94
CA LEU A 57 -2.82 -1.76 -2.50
C LEU A 57 -2.62 -0.60 -3.48
N SER A 58 -3.72 0.00 -3.93
CA SER A 58 -3.71 1.13 -4.87
C SER A 58 -4.75 2.19 -4.52
N THR A 59 -4.43 3.45 -4.79
CA THR A 59 -5.34 4.59 -4.68
C THR A 59 -5.77 5.09 -6.06
N PRO A 60 -7.00 5.63 -6.19
CA PRO A 60 -7.46 6.22 -7.43
C PRO A 60 -6.67 7.50 -7.74
N ARG A 61 -6.24 7.64 -9.00
CA ARG A 61 -5.70 8.89 -9.52
C ARG A 61 -6.86 9.70 -10.09
N LEU A 62 -7.08 10.88 -9.52
CA LEU A 62 -8.12 11.81 -9.94
C LEU A 62 -7.48 13.02 -10.63
N GLU A 63 -8.04 13.43 -11.77
CA GLU A 63 -7.73 14.71 -12.40
C GLU A 63 -8.96 15.59 -12.37
N TYR A 64 -8.75 16.87 -12.08
CA TYR A 64 -9.79 17.87 -12.17
C TYR A 64 -9.79 18.45 -13.57
N ARG A 65 -10.94 18.34 -14.25
CA ARG A 65 -11.16 18.94 -15.56
C ARG A 65 -12.37 19.86 -15.49
N ILE A 66 -12.30 20.98 -16.18
CA ILE A 66 -13.45 21.87 -16.33
C ILE A 66 -14.39 21.26 -17.36
N ASP A 67 -15.65 21.05 -16.96
CA ASP A 67 -16.68 20.60 -17.88
C ASP A 67 -17.05 21.75 -18.83
N PRO A 68 -16.84 21.62 -20.15
CA PRO A 68 -17.12 22.69 -21.10
C PRO A 68 -18.61 23.02 -21.22
N ALA A 69 -19.52 22.13 -20.80
CA ALA A 69 -20.97 22.36 -20.86
C ALA A 69 -21.51 23.12 -19.64
N THR A 70 -20.87 23.00 -18.47
CA THR A 70 -21.36 23.61 -17.22
C THR A 70 -20.40 24.62 -16.59
N GLY A 71 -19.14 24.68 -17.06
CA GLY A 71 -18.08 25.49 -16.48
C GLY A 71 -17.59 25.03 -15.11
N GLN A 72 -18.11 23.92 -14.58
CA GLN A 72 -17.77 23.42 -13.25
C GLN A 72 -16.56 22.47 -13.30
N ALA A 73 -15.73 22.51 -12.26
CA ALA A 73 -14.68 21.52 -12.07
C ALA A 73 -15.32 20.17 -11.70
N ARG A 74 -14.99 19.13 -12.46
CA ARG A 74 -15.37 17.75 -12.16
C ARG A 74 -14.11 16.92 -11.97
N SER A 75 -14.13 16.07 -10.94
CA SER A 75 -13.10 15.04 -10.77
C SER A 75 -13.41 13.87 -11.70
N ALA A 76 -12.44 13.48 -12.51
CA ALA A 76 -12.49 12.29 -13.32
C ALA A 76 -11.41 11.32 -12.84
N MET A 77 -11.77 10.04 -12.68
CA MET A 77 -10.79 8.99 -12.38
C MET A 77 -9.99 8.67 -13.65
N THR A 78 -8.68 8.96 -13.63
CA THR A 78 -7.79 8.76 -14.78
C THR A 78 -6.89 7.54 -14.64
N GLY A 79 -6.87 6.90 -13.47
CA GLY A 79 -6.16 5.65 -13.27
C GLY A 79 -6.11 5.21 -11.81
N ARG A 80 -5.19 4.29 -11.52
CA ARG A 80 -4.86 3.84 -10.17
C ARG A 80 -3.34 3.92 -10.00
N LEU A 81 -2.89 4.28 -8.81
CA LEU A 81 -1.49 4.31 -8.44
C LEU A 81 -1.27 3.32 -7.29
N ASN A 82 -0.20 2.53 -7.33
CA ASN A 82 0.16 1.69 -6.19
C ASN A 82 0.53 2.58 -5.01
N ARG A 83 0.08 2.19 -3.81
CA ARG A 83 0.38 2.94 -2.58
C ARG A 83 1.78 2.68 -2.09
N PHE A 84 2.21 1.43 -2.23
CA PHE A 84 3.49 0.93 -1.75
C PHE A 84 4.20 0.13 -2.83
N ALA A 85 5.53 0.09 -2.77
CA ALA A 85 6.35 -0.88 -3.48
C ALA A 85 7.28 -1.56 -2.49
N LEU A 86 7.18 -2.88 -2.43
CA LEU A 86 8.07 -3.75 -1.68
C LEU A 86 8.88 -4.57 -2.68
N GLN A 87 10.20 -4.41 -2.63
CA GLN A 87 11.15 -5.05 -3.54
C GLN A 87 12.05 -5.98 -2.73
N GLU A 88 12.28 -7.21 -3.22
CA GLU A 88 13.24 -8.14 -2.58
C GLU A 88 14.63 -7.47 -2.53
N ALA A 89 15.25 -7.47 -1.35
CA ALA A 89 16.51 -6.79 -1.05
C ALA A 89 17.74 -7.70 -1.23
#